data_AF-A0A510V643-F1
#
_entry.id   AF-A0A510V643-F1
#
_cell.length_a   1.000
_cell.length_b   1.000
_cell.length_c   1.000
_cell.angle_alpha   90.00
_cell.angle_beta   90.00
_cell.angle_gamma   90.00
#
_symmetry.space_group_name_H-M   'P 1'
#
loop_
_entity.id
_entity.type
_entity.pdbx_description
1 polymer ?
#
loop_
_entity_poly.entity_id
_entity_poly.type
_entity_poly.pdbx_seq_one_letter_code
_entity_poly.pdbx_strand_id
1 'polypeptide(L)'
;MTREFDRGYRGSYRPLVESYPDETVYPADSFRVEWGPIFHRGRLDGSARVLVIGQDPAAHEAIARRILVGEAGQRAQGLLARLGITRSYVYINALLYSVYGQGGGTRHVLDPKIVRYRHRWIDTIVKDQPIEAIITLGQLADQAYQAWRATPLGASSQAVYATVRHPTYPESASRSGTLTKAEAFQRLCDSWNAALDVIHPAVTPDVPVPLRHYGSTILPEDLAPIPDVDLPPGLPAWMGDLDAWAARTGADAQKKRATITVTVPTRARTWPVL
;
A
#
# COMPACT_ATOMS: atom_id res chain seq x y z
N MET A 1 15.73 0.21 -25.69
CA MET A 1 15.11 -0.53 -24.57
C MET A 1 13.71 0.01 -24.36
N THR A 2 12.71 -0.86 -24.27
CA THR A 2 11.32 -0.48 -23.96
C THR A 2 11.10 -0.68 -22.47
N ARG A 3 10.58 0.33 -21.77
CA ARG A 3 10.24 0.25 -20.34
C ARG A 3 8.75 0.50 -20.16
N GLU A 4 8.08 -0.41 -19.47
CA GLU A 4 6.67 -0.25 -19.12
C GLU A 4 6.49 0.82 -18.04
N PHE A 5 5.28 1.38 -17.96
CA PHE A 5 4.92 2.38 -16.96
C PHE A 5 3.40 2.38 -16.76
N ASP A 6 2.96 2.87 -15.60
CA ASP A 6 1.55 3.07 -15.33
C ASP A 6 1.03 4.31 -16.07
N ARG A 7 0.01 4.10 -16.90
CA ARG A 7 -0.67 5.14 -17.70
C ARG A 7 -1.62 6.01 -16.87
N GLY A 8 -1.83 5.68 -15.60
CA GLY A 8 -2.61 6.45 -14.64
C GLY A 8 -4.13 6.32 -14.82
N TYR A 9 -4.84 7.37 -14.41
CA TYR A 9 -6.29 7.34 -14.18
C TYR A 9 -7.08 7.56 -15.48
N ARG A 10 -7.83 6.54 -15.90
CA ARG A 10 -8.66 6.55 -17.12
C ARG A 10 -10.03 5.92 -16.83
N GLY A 11 -10.96 6.04 -17.78
CA GLY A 11 -12.28 5.41 -17.68
C GLY A 11 -12.99 5.77 -16.37
N SER A 12 -13.54 4.76 -15.70
CA SER A 12 -14.26 4.87 -14.42
C SER A 12 -13.46 5.53 -13.30
N TYR A 13 -12.13 5.52 -13.37
CA TYR A 13 -11.26 6.07 -12.32
C TYR A 13 -10.99 7.56 -12.48
N ARG A 14 -11.13 8.11 -13.69
CA ARG A 14 -10.87 9.54 -13.95
C ARG A 14 -11.77 10.45 -13.10
N PRO A 15 -13.10 10.25 -13.03
CA PRO A 15 -13.95 11.09 -12.18
C PRO A 15 -13.63 10.98 -10.69
N LEU A 16 -13.07 9.86 -10.23
CA LEU A 16 -12.67 9.69 -8.82
C LEU A 16 -11.54 10.67 -8.47
N VAL A 17 -10.49 10.73 -9.30
CA VAL A 17 -9.35 11.64 -9.08
C VAL A 17 -9.64 13.11 -9.41
N GLU A 18 -10.73 13.41 -10.12
CA GLU A 18 -11.20 14.78 -10.34
C GLU A 18 -12.09 15.29 -9.19
N SER A 19 -12.61 14.39 -8.34
CA SER A 19 -13.58 14.72 -7.27
C SER A 19 -13.15 14.19 -5.90
N TYR A 20 -11.86 14.29 -5.58
CA TYR A 20 -11.32 13.82 -4.30
C TYR A 20 -11.67 14.76 -3.14
N PRO A 21 -11.88 14.22 -1.93
CA PRO A 21 -12.09 15.01 -0.72
C PRO A 21 -10.82 15.77 -0.32
N ASP A 22 -10.96 17.05 -0.03
CA ASP A 22 -9.88 17.97 0.37
C ASP A 22 -9.79 18.11 1.91
N GLU A 23 -9.15 19.17 2.40
CA GLU A 23 -8.99 19.47 3.82
C GLU A 23 -10.31 19.70 4.58
N THR A 24 -11.43 19.96 3.89
CA THR A 24 -12.75 20.06 4.51
C THR A 24 -13.29 18.71 4.99
N VAL A 25 -12.68 17.62 4.52
CA VAL A 25 -12.98 16.23 4.89
C VAL A 25 -11.80 15.58 5.61
N TYR A 26 -10.57 15.95 5.27
CA TYR A 26 -9.34 15.51 5.92
C TYR A 26 -8.69 16.66 6.70
N PRO A 27 -9.00 16.84 8.00
CA PRO A 27 -8.48 17.96 8.78
C PRO A 27 -6.95 18.01 8.78
N ALA A 28 -6.39 19.18 8.50
CA ALA A 28 -4.94 19.37 8.39
C ALA A 28 -4.18 19.14 9.72
N ASP A 29 -4.86 19.13 10.87
CA ASP A 29 -4.26 18.79 12.16
C ASP A 29 -4.05 17.28 12.34
N SER A 30 -4.74 16.46 11.54
CA SER A 30 -4.77 14.99 11.62
C SER A 30 -4.20 14.33 10.36
N PHE A 31 -4.10 15.08 9.26
CA PHE A 31 -3.65 14.59 7.96
C PHE A 31 -2.68 15.55 7.28
N ARG A 32 -1.76 14.98 6.50
CA ARG A 32 -0.78 15.71 5.70
C ARG A 32 -1.34 16.07 4.32
N VAL A 33 -2.44 16.82 4.31
CA VAL A 33 -3.11 17.25 3.07
C VAL A 33 -2.23 18.11 2.19
N GLU A 34 -1.21 18.77 2.76
CA GLU A 34 -0.25 19.62 2.04
C GLU A 34 0.55 18.89 0.95
N TRP A 35 0.60 17.55 0.98
CA TRP A 35 1.29 16.75 -0.04
C TRP A 35 0.35 16.23 -1.14
N GLY A 36 -0.95 16.50 -1.05
CA GLY A 36 -1.97 16.00 -1.97
C GLY A 36 -2.32 14.52 -1.78
N PRO A 37 -3.43 14.05 -2.39
CA PRO A 37 -3.86 12.66 -2.29
C PRO A 37 -2.95 11.73 -3.11
N ILE A 38 -2.79 10.49 -2.66
CA ILE A 38 -2.11 9.43 -3.42
C ILE A 38 -3.06 8.24 -3.50
N PHE A 39 -3.53 7.95 -4.72
CA PHE A 39 -4.77 7.19 -4.89
C PHE A 39 -4.58 5.67 -4.89
N HIS A 40 -3.60 5.16 -5.66
CA HIS A 40 -3.48 3.73 -5.91
C HIS A 40 -2.05 3.32 -6.32
N ARG A 41 -1.84 2.00 -6.49
CA ARG A 41 -0.71 1.39 -7.22
C ARG A 41 -1.21 0.10 -7.89
N GLY A 42 -0.71 -0.25 -9.08
CA GLY A 42 -1.07 -1.50 -9.78
C GLY A 42 -2.05 -1.27 -10.94
N ARG A 43 -2.95 -2.23 -11.17
CA ARG A 43 -3.77 -2.30 -12.40
C ARG A 43 -5.14 -1.65 -12.24
N LEU A 44 -5.48 -0.75 -13.15
CA LEU A 44 -6.80 -0.13 -13.31
C LEU A 44 -7.43 -0.47 -14.68
N ASP A 45 -6.99 -1.54 -15.32
CA ASP A 45 -7.31 -1.90 -16.71
C ASP A 45 -8.16 -3.17 -16.88
N GLY A 46 -8.70 -3.72 -15.78
CA GLY A 46 -9.48 -4.96 -15.80
C GLY A 46 -8.67 -6.24 -15.55
N SER A 47 -7.35 -6.14 -15.32
CA SER A 47 -6.49 -7.32 -15.10
C SER A 47 -6.21 -7.68 -13.62
N ALA A 48 -6.60 -6.87 -12.65
CA ALA A 48 -6.35 -7.15 -11.24
C ALA A 48 -7.18 -8.34 -10.74
N ARG A 49 -6.52 -9.28 -10.05
CA ARG A 49 -7.15 -10.41 -9.34
C ARG A 49 -7.12 -10.24 -7.82
N VAL A 50 -6.15 -9.50 -7.29
CA VAL A 50 -6.03 -9.21 -5.86
C VAL A 50 -6.18 -7.72 -5.59
N LEU A 51 -7.12 -7.35 -4.74
CA LEU A 51 -7.22 -6.01 -4.16
C LEU A 51 -6.51 -5.99 -2.82
N VAL A 52 -5.54 -5.10 -2.66
CA VAL A 52 -4.88 -4.86 -1.38
C VAL A 52 -5.27 -3.49 -0.84
N ILE A 53 -5.69 -3.45 0.42
CA ILE A 53 -6.05 -2.22 1.13
C ILE A 53 -4.97 -1.94 2.17
N GLY A 54 -4.16 -0.92 1.92
CA GLY A 54 -3.18 -0.38 2.85
C GLY A 54 -3.79 0.64 3.82
N GLN A 55 -2.96 1.24 4.65
CA GLN A 55 -3.40 2.21 5.66
C GLN A 55 -3.43 3.64 5.10
N ASP A 56 -2.25 4.24 4.92
CA ASP A 56 -2.02 5.62 4.49
C ASP A 56 -0.64 5.75 3.81
N PRO A 57 -0.40 6.75 2.94
CA PRO A 57 0.89 6.92 2.27
C PRO A 57 1.96 7.55 3.17
N ALA A 58 3.23 7.46 2.77
CA ALA A 58 4.37 8.08 3.45
C ALA A 58 5.22 8.96 2.49
N ALA A 59 6.50 9.15 2.81
CA ALA A 59 7.37 10.10 2.12
C ALA A 59 7.72 9.66 0.69
N HIS A 60 8.01 8.37 0.47
CA HIS A 60 8.29 7.81 -0.85
C HIS A 60 7.07 7.95 -1.77
N GLU A 61 5.89 7.63 -1.26
CA GLU A 61 4.62 7.69 -1.99
C GLU A 61 4.27 9.15 -2.39
N ALA A 62 4.60 10.12 -1.53
CA ALA A 62 4.43 11.55 -1.84
C ALA A 62 5.31 12.03 -2.99
N ILE A 63 6.41 11.34 -3.30
CA ILE A 63 7.26 11.67 -4.45
C ILE A 63 6.88 10.81 -5.66
N ALA A 64 6.72 9.50 -5.50
CA ALA A 64 6.42 8.57 -6.59
C ALA A 64 4.96 8.65 -7.09
N ARG A 65 4.06 9.25 -6.31
CA ARG A 65 2.62 9.40 -6.62
C ARG A 65 1.88 8.09 -6.81
N ARG A 66 2.40 7.02 -6.21
CA ARG A 66 1.76 5.70 -6.08
C ARG A 66 1.96 5.22 -4.66
N ILE A 67 0.95 4.54 -4.11
CA ILE A 67 0.99 4.09 -2.72
C ILE A 67 1.91 2.87 -2.54
N LEU A 68 2.36 2.63 -1.30
CA LEU A 68 3.15 1.45 -0.94
C LEU A 68 4.37 1.28 -1.88
N VAL A 69 5.22 2.29 -2.02
CA VAL A 69 6.47 2.16 -2.81
C VAL A 69 7.71 2.06 -1.92
N GLY A 70 7.59 2.36 -0.63
CA GLY A 70 8.64 2.13 0.36
C GLY A 70 8.71 0.68 0.86
N GLU A 71 9.36 0.51 2.01
CA GLU A 71 9.59 -0.79 2.67
C GLU A 71 8.32 -1.63 2.86
N ALA A 72 7.21 -1.00 3.26
CA ALA A 72 5.94 -1.70 3.42
C ALA A 72 5.44 -2.30 2.11
N GLY A 73 5.63 -1.59 1.00
CA GLY A 73 5.23 -2.02 -0.33
C GLY A 73 6.08 -3.14 -0.91
N GLN A 74 7.36 -3.20 -0.56
CA GLN A 74 8.29 -4.23 -1.00
C GLN A 74 8.04 -5.55 -0.26
N ARG A 75 7.78 -5.48 1.05
CA ARG A 75 7.31 -6.62 1.85
C ARG A 75 5.96 -7.12 1.32
N ALA A 76 5.02 -6.21 1.03
CA ALA A 76 3.72 -6.57 0.46
C ALA A 76 3.85 -7.19 -0.95
N GLN A 77 4.79 -6.72 -1.78
CA GLN A 77 5.08 -7.38 -3.05
C GLN A 77 5.63 -8.79 -2.87
N GLY A 78 6.46 -9.01 -1.87
CA GLY A 78 6.91 -10.35 -1.49
C GLY A 78 5.77 -11.29 -1.09
N LEU A 79 4.78 -10.78 -0.35
CA LEU A 79 3.57 -11.53 -0.01
C LEU A 79 2.79 -11.94 -1.26
N LEU A 80 2.56 -11.01 -2.19
CA LEU A 80 1.88 -11.33 -3.45
C LEU A 80 2.69 -12.30 -4.32
N ALA A 81 4.02 -12.20 -4.34
CA ALA A 81 4.88 -13.11 -5.07
C ALA A 81 4.74 -14.57 -4.57
N ARG A 82 4.51 -14.78 -3.26
CA ARG A 82 4.23 -16.12 -2.70
C ARG A 82 2.85 -16.68 -3.07
N LEU A 83 1.95 -15.83 -3.55
CA LEU A 83 0.69 -16.22 -4.19
C LEU A 83 0.82 -16.38 -5.71
N GLY A 84 2.03 -16.18 -6.28
CA GLY A 84 2.25 -16.18 -7.72
C GLY A 84 1.72 -14.93 -8.42
N ILE A 85 1.37 -13.88 -7.67
CA ILE A 85 0.84 -12.62 -8.17
C ILE A 85 1.99 -11.62 -8.30
N THR A 86 2.33 -11.29 -9.55
CA THR A 86 3.47 -10.42 -9.90
C THR A 86 3.03 -9.10 -10.50
N ARG A 87 1.85 -9.05 -11.11
CA ARG A 87 1.29 -7.89 -11.81
C ARG A 87 -0.22 -7.75 -11.63
N SER A 88 -0.97 -8.84 -11.45
CA SER A 88 -2.45 -8.84 -11.42
C SER A 88 -3.00 -8.42 -10.06
N TYR A 89 -2.67 -7.21 -9.64
CA TYR A 89 -3.13 -6.63 -8.39
C TYR A 89 -3.49 -5.16 -8.52
N VAL A 90 -4.27 -4.67 -7.57
CA VAL A 90 -4.49 -3.25 -7.34
C VAL A 90 -4.40 -2.95 -5.86
N TYR A 91 -3.66 -1.90 -5.51
CA TYR A 91 -3.53 -1.39 -4.17
C TYR A 91 -4.30 -0.08 -4.05
N ILE A 92 -5.07 0.07 -2.98
CA ILE A 92 -5.59 1.36 -2.49
C ILE A 92 -5.26 1.50 -1.00
N ASN A 93 -5.41 2.70 -0.44
CA ASN A 93 -5.28 2.92 1.01
C ASN A 93 -6.65 3.18 1.65
N ALA A 94 -6.77 2.88 2.95
CA ALA A 94 -7.91 3.27 3.77
C ALA A 94 -8.05 4.81 3.84
N LEU A 95 -6.93 5.53 3.79
CA LEU A 95 -6.83 6.99 3.87
C LEU A 95 -6.00 7.51 2.69
N LEU A 96 -6.52 8.50 1.96
CA LEU A 96 -5.83 9.12 0.81
C LEU A 96 -4.56 9.89 1.19
N TYR A 97 -4.54 10.41 2.42
CA TYR A 97 -3.50 11.28 2.94
C TYR A 97 -2.79 10.63 4.11
N SER A 98 -1.50 10.91 4.22
CA SER A 98 -0.66 10.44 5.33
C SER A 98 -1.20 10.99 6.65
N VAL A 99 -1.28 10.15 7.68
CA VAL A 99 -1.69 10.56 9.02
C VAL A 99 -0.62 11.47 9.65
N TYR A 100 -1.05 12.54 10.31
CA TYR A 100 -0.20 13.40 11.12
C TYR A 100 -0.47 13.19 12.61
N GLY A 101 0.59 13.02 13.40
CA GLY A 101 0.49 12.77 14.83
C GLY A 101 0.05 11.34 15.18
N GLN A 102 -0.44 11.16 16.39
CA GLN A 102 -0.93 9.87 16.91
C GLN A 102 -2.46 9.84 16.87
N GLY A 103 -3.05 8.72 16.46
CA GLY A 103 -4.49 8.46 16.56
C GLY A 103 -5.39 9.13 15.52
N GLY A 104 -4.88 10.03 14.67
CA GLY A 104 -5.66 10.67 13.60
C GLY A 104 -6.33 9.65 12.66
N GLY A 105 -5.60 8.59 12.29
CA GLY A 105 -6.15 7.48 11.50
C GLY A 105 -7.36 6.82 12.17
N THR A 106 -7.23 6.38 13.42
CA THR A 106 -8.33 5.75 14.18
C THR A 106 -9.52 6.66 14.36
N ARG A 107 -9.30 7.96 14.59
CA ARG A 107 -10.38 8.94 14.79
C ARG A 107 -11.25 9.10 13.53
N HIS A 108 -10.64 9.00 12.34
CA HIS A 108 -11.27 9.43 11.09
C HIS A 108 -11.50 8.31 10.06
N VAL A 109 -11.01 7.08 10.27
CA VAL A 109 -11.14 5.99 9.29
C VAL A 109 -12.61 5.64 8.95
N LEU A 110 -13.52 5.88 9.91
CA LEU A 110 -14.97 5.71 9.79
C LEU A 110 -15.73 7.05 9.60
N ASP A 111 -15.04 8.17 9.32
CA ASP A 111 -15.73 9.41 8.96
C ASP A 111 -16.61 9.17 7.71
N PRO A 112 -17.92 9.52 7.73
CA PRO A 112 -18.83 9.19 6.64
C PRO A 112 -18.41 9.71 5.27
N LYS A 113 -17.77 10.88 5.19
CA LYS A 113 -17.32 11.46 3.91
C LYS A 113 -16.08 10.75 3.39
N ILE A 114 -15.15 10.38 4.27
CA ILE A 114 -13.97 9.56 3.94
C ILE A 114 -14.42 8.16 3.47
N VAL A 115 -15.28 7.52 4.26
CA VAL A 115 -15.86 6.19 3.96
C VAL A 115 -16.54 6.20 2.61
N ARG A 116 -17.41 7.18 2.34
CA ARG A 116 -18.12 7.30 1.07
C ARG A 116 -17.18 7.41 -0.12
N TYR A 117 -16.13 8.23 -0.02
CA TYR A 117 -15.17 8.35 -1.12
C TYR A 117 -14.37 7.06 -1.34
N ARG A 118 -13.90 6.42 -0.25
CA ARG A 118 -13.20 5.14 -0.34
C ARG A 118 -14.08 4.03 -0.92
N HIS A 119 -15.37 3.98 -0.54
CA HIS A 119 -16.30 3.00 -1.11
C HIS A 119 -16.48 3.19 -2.61
N ARG A 120 -16.48 4.43 -3.14
CA ARG A 120 -16.48 4.64 -4.60
C ARG A 120 -15.28 3.96 -5.27
N TRP A 121 -14.09 4.04 -4.67
CA TRP A 121 -12.91 3.33 -5.20
C TRP A 121 -13.07 1.81 -5.15
N ILE A 122 -13.48 1.26 -4.00
CA ILE A 122 -13.65 -0.19 -3.85
C ILE A 122 -14.73 -0.69 -4.82
N ASP A 123 -15.88 -0.01 -4.88
CA ASP A 123 -16.99 -0.34 -5.79
C ASP A 123 -16.56 -0.33 -7.25
N THR A 124 -15.81 0.69 -7.70
CA THR A 124 -15.29 0.73 -9.06
C THR A 124 -14.34 -0.43 -9.32
N ILE A 125 -13.42 -0.72 -8.39
CA ILE A 125 -12.47 -1.82 -8.54
C ILE A 125 -13.19 -3.16 -8.67
N VAL A 126 -14.10 -3.51 -7.76
CA VAL A 126 -14.74 -4.83 -7.77
C VAL A 126 -15.74 -5.01 -8.92
N LYS A 127 -16.21 -3.92 -9.54
CA LYS A 127 -17.07 -3.96 -10.74
C LYS A 127 -16.25 -4.08 -12.02
N ASP A 128 -15.11 -3.41 -12.09
CA ASP A 128 -14.30 -3.31 -13.31
C ASP A 128 -13.22 -4.41 -13.39
N GLN A 129 -12.99 -5.16 -12.31
CA GLN A 129 -11.88 -6.12 -12.18
C GLN A 129 -12.39 -7.48 -11.68
N PRO A 130 -11.82 -8.61 -12.15
CA PRO A 130 -12.13 -9.94 -11.66
C PRO A 130 -11.44 -10.24 -10.32
N ILE A 131 -11.80 -9.51 -9.27
CA ILE A 131 -11.18 -9.66 -7.94
C ILE A 131 -11.57 -11.01 -7.32
N GLU A 132 -10.57 -11.85 -7.10
CA GLU A 132 -10.67 -13.17 -6.47
C GLU A 132 -10.32 -13.12 -4.97
N ALA A 133 -9.44 -12.19 -4.56
CA ALA A 133 -9.08 -12.01 -3.17
C ALA A 133 -8.90 -10.54 -2.76
N ILE A 134 -9.17 -10.27 -1.48
CA ILE A 134 -8.99 -8.97 -0.83
C ILE A 134 -8.11 -9.13 0.40
N ILE A 135 -7.02 -8.36 0.48
CA ILE A 135 -6.07 -8.37 1.59
C ILE A 135 -6.04 -7.00 2.27
N THR A 136 -6.22 -6.95 3.59
CA THR A 136 -6.07 -5.72 4.36
C THR A 136 -4.76 -5.72 5.15
N LEU A 137 -4.04 -4.60 5.13
CA LEU A 137 -2.77 -4.42 5.82
C LEU A 137 -2.98 -3.67 7.14
N GLY A 138 -3.21 -4.40 8.22
CA GLY A 138 -3.40 -3.85 9.56
C GLY A 138 -4.83 -3.39 9.87
N GLN A 139 -5.02 -2.96 11.11
CA GLN A 139 -6.35 -2.76 11.70
C GLN A 139 -7.18 -1.68 11.02
N LEU A 140 -6.58 -0.55 10.61
CA LEU A 140 -7.34 0.52 9.94
C LEU A 140 -7.82 0.10 8.55
N ALA A 141 -7.02 -0.70 7.83
CA ALA A 141 -7.43 -1.27 6.55
C ALA A 141 -8.55 -2.29 6.73
N ASP A 142 -8.47 -3.16 7.75
CA ASP A 142 -9.54 -4.10 8.11
C ASP A 142 -10.83 -3.34 8.44
N GLN A 143 -10.80 -2.33 9.33
CA GLN A 143 -11.97 -1.51 9.63
C GLN A 143 -12.59 -0.85 8.38
N ALA A 144 -11.74 -0.32 7.50
CA ALA A 144 -12.19 0.24 6.23
C ALA A 144 -12.88 -0.80 5.34
N TYR A 145 -12.34 -2.01 5.26
CA TYR A 145 -12.94 -3.11 4.52
C TYR A 145 -14.24 -3.61 5.15
N GLN A 146 -14.29 -3.81 6.48
CA GLN A 146 -15.49 -4.27 7.17
C GLN A 146 -16.67 -3.29 6.98
N ALA A 147 -16.38 -1.98 7.02
CA ALA A 147 -17.38 -0.96 6.72
C ALA A 147 -17.93 -1.08 5.29
N TRP A 148 -17.08 -1.42 4.32
CA TRP A 148 -17.52 -1.68 2.94
C TRP A 148 -18.25 -3.01 2.81
N ARG A 149 -17.79 -4.08 3.49
CA ARG A 149 -18.40 -5.42 3.49
C ARG A 149 -19.83 -5.40 4.00
N ALA A 150 -20.17 -4.47 4.88
CA ALA A 150 -21.53 -4.26 5.38
C ALA A 150 -22.48 -3.60 4.37
N THR A 151 -21.99 -3.06 3.25
CA THR A 151 -22.85 -2.53 2.17
C THR A 151 -23.45 -3.67 1.33
N PRO A 152 -24.54 -3.44 0.58
CA PRO A 152 -25.11 -4.49 -0.29
C PRO A 152 -24.11 -5.09 -1.29
N LEU A 153 -23.29 -4.24 -1.94
CA LEU A 153 -22.28 -4.71 -2.88
C LEU A 153 -21.19 -5.50 -2.15
N GLY A 154 -20.70 -4.99 -1.01
CA GLY A 154 -19.72 -5.69 -0.19
C GLY A 154 -20.20 -7.06 0.27
N ALA A 155 -21.44 -7.15 0.76
CA ALA A 155 -22.04 -8.40 1.23
C ALA A 155 -22.17 -9.45 0.11
N SER A 156 -22.41 -9.02 -1.13
CA SER A 156 -22.48 -9.91 -2.30
C SER A 156 -21.13 -10.38 -2.83
N SER A 157 -20.02 -9.77 -2.39
CA SER A 157 -18.68 -10.09 -2.89
C SER A 157 -18.27 -11.52 -2.51
N GLN A 158 -17.88 -12.29 -3.53
CA GLN A 158 -17.39 -13.66 -3.41
C GLN A 158 -15.87 -13.74 -3.23
N ALA A 159 -15.16 -12.61 -3.27
CA ALA A 159 -13.71 -12.60 -3.12
C ALA A 159 -13.32 -13.10 -1.72
N VAL A 160 -12.32 -13.98 -1.67
CA VAL A 160 -11.75 -14.47 -0.42
C VAL A 160 -11.08 -13.32 0.32
N TYR A 161 -11.25 -13.28 1.64
CA TYR A 161 -10.76 -12.19 2.46
C TYR A 161 -9.75 -12.67 3.49
N ALA A 162 -8.65 -11.93 3.66
CA ALA A 162 -7.78 -12.05 4.82
C ALA A 162 -7.28 -10.69 5.29
N THR A 163 -7.15 -10.55 6.62
CA THR A 163 -6.43 -9.45 7.24
C THR A 163 -5.06 -9.93 7.68
N VAL A 164 -4.03 -9.12 7.41
CA VAL A 164 -2.68 -9.38 7.89
C VAL A 164 -2.17 -8.25 8.78
N ARG A 165 -1.20 -8.54 9.63
CA ARG A 165 -0.45 -7.47 10.31
C ARG A 165 0.22 -6.56 9.27
N HIS A 166 0.19 -5.26 9.55
CA HIS A 166 0.80 -4.26 8.69
C HIS A 166 2.28 -4.58 8.44
N PRO A 167 2.81 -4.43 7.21
CA PRO A 167 4.19 -4.82 6.90
C PRO A 167 5.26 -4.25 7.83
N THR A 168 5.08 -3.03 8.33
CA THR A 168 6.02 -2.36 9.27
C THR A 168 5.60 -2.45 10.75
N TYR A 169 4.73 -3.41 11.07
CA TYR A 169 4.38 -3.74 12.45
C TYR A 169 5.62 -4.03 13.31
N PRO A 170 6.64 -4.79 12.86
CA PRO A 170 7.81 -5.09 13.69
C PRO A 170 8.55 -3.83 14.16
N GLU A 171 8.74 -2.85 13.28
CA GLU A 171 9.41 -1.58 13.59
C GLU A 171 8.60 -0.69 14.55
N SER A 172 7.27 -0.70 14.44
CA SER A 172 6.41 0.12 15.28
C SER A 172 6.16 -0.52 16.65
N ALA A 173 5.93 -1.82 16.70
CA ALA A 173 5.63 -2.55 17.93
C ALA A 173 6.85 -2.70 18.85
N SER A 174 8.05 -2.80 18.30
CA SER A 174 9.29 -2.91 19.10
C SER A 174 9.81 -1.57 19.62
N ARG A 175 9.23 -0.44 19.19
CA ARG A 175 9.72 0.90 19.55
C ARG A 175 9.66 1.20 21.05
N SER A 176 8.68 0.64 21.78
CA SER A 176 8.55 0.83 23.23
C SER A 176 9.45 -0.10 24.06
N GLY A 177 10.07 -1.11 23.44
CA GLY A 177 10.84 -2.13 24.13
C GLY A 177 10.02 -3.23 24.83
N THR A 178 8.69 -3.16 24.80
CA THR A 178 7.79 -4.17 25.43
C THR A 178 7.74 -5.49 24.65
N LEU A 179 8.07 -5.44 23.36
CA LEU A 179 8.14 -6.58 22.45
C LEU A 179 9.46 -6.49 21.71
N THR A 180 10.25 -7.57 21.65
CA THR A 180 11.47 -7.55 20.85
C THR A 180 11.14 -7.48 19.37
N LYS A 181 12.04 -6.91 18.55
CA LYS A 181 11.84 -6.86 17.10
C LYS A 181 11.69 -8.26 16.48
N ALA A 182 12.40 -9.25 17.01
CA ALA A 182 12.32 -10.64 16.57
C ALA A 182 10.94 -11.26 16.86
N GLU A 183 10.41 -11.12 18.08
CA GLU A 183 9.05 -11.57 18.40
C GLU A 183 7.98 -10.86 17.57
N ALA A 184 8.20 -9.57 17.28
CA ALA A 184 7.29 -8.82 16.43
C ALA A 184 7.31 -9.30 14.97
N PHE A 185 8.48 -9.71 14.46
CA PHE A 185 8.60 -10.36 13.15
C PHE A 185 7.93 -11.73 13.12
N GLN A 186 8.12 -12.58 14.15
CA GLN A 186 7.43 -13.86 14.24
C GLN A 186 5.92 -13.67 14.12
N ARG A 187 5.35 -12.73 14.89
CA ARG A 187 3.91 -12.42 14.84
C ARG A 187 3.45 -11.90 13.48
N LEU A 188 4.32 -11.18 12.74
CA LEU A 188 4.04 -10.74 11.37
C LEU A 188 3.97 -11.96 10.44
N CYS A 189 5.00 -12.81 10.46
CA CYS A 189 5.10 -14.00 9.63
C CYS A 189 3.96 -15.00 9.89
N ASP A 190 3.60 -15.25 11.15
CA ASP A 190 2.47 -16.12 11.51
C ASP A 190 1.15 -15.60 10.91
N SER A 191 0.92 -14.28 11.02
CA SER A 191 -0.25 -13.63 10.44
C SER A 191 -0.28 -13.73 8.91
N TRP A 192 0.88 -13.66 8.26
CA TRP A 192 0.99 -13.75 6.81
C TRP A 192 0.83 -15.19 6.32
N ASN A 193 1.38 -16.17 7.04
CA ASN A 193 1.20 -17.59 6.75
C ASN A 193 -0.28 -17.99 6.82
N ALA A 194 -1.01 -17.54 7.84
CA ALA A 194 -2.45 -17.78 7.94
C ALA A 194 -3.24 -17.19 6.76
N ALA A 195 -2.84 -16.02 6.25
CA ALA A 195 -3.45 -15.44 5.05
C ALA A 195 -3.08 -16.21 3.77
N LEU A 196 -1.83 -16.70 3.66
CA LEU A 196 -1.41 -17.53 2.53
C LEU A 196 -2.23 -18.83 2.46
N ASP A 197 -2.49 -19.49 3.59
CA ASP A 197 -3.30 -20.72 3.64
C ASP A 197 -4.73 -20.50 3.13
N VAL A 198 -5.29 -19.32 3.39
CA VAL A 198 -6.64 -18.95 2.96
C VAL A 198 -6.69 -18.55 1.49
N ILE A 199 -5.69 -17.80 1.01
CA ILE A 199 -5.75 -17.13 -0.29
C ILE A 199 -5.13 -17.97 -1.41
N HIS A 200 -4.04 -18.69 -1.15
CA HIS A 200 -3.33 -19.49 -2.16
C HIS A 200 -4.24 -20.44 -2.96
N PRO A 201 -5.17 -21.20 -2.35
CA PRO A 201 -6.06 -22.08 -3.12
C PRO A 201 -7.17 -21.36 -3.90
N ALA A 202 -7.40 -20.07 -3.64
CA ALA A 202 -8.54 -19.32 -4.18
C ALA A 202 -8.18 -18.37 -5.33
N VAL A 203 -6.89 -18.01 -5.46
CA VAL A 203 -6.43 -17.04 -6.44
C VAL A 203 -5.76 -17.73 -7.62
N THR A 204 -6.11 -17.31 -8.83
CA THR A 204 -5.40 -17.67 -10.05
C THR A 204 -4.11 -16.88 -10.14
N PRO A 205 -2.93 -17.52 -10.12
CA PRO A 205 -1.66 -16.80 -10.14
C PRO A 205 -1.30 -16.28 -11.53
N ASP A 206 -0.43 -15.26 -11.59
CA ASP A 206 0.26 -14.88 -12.84
C ASP A 206 1.31 -15.94 -13.22
N VAL A 207 2.00 -16.46 -12.20
CA VAL A 207 2.99 -17.52 -12.33
C VAL A 207 2.69 -18.60 -11.29
N PRO A 208 2.42 -19.85 -11.68
CA PRO A 208 2.17 -20.92 -10.72
C PRO A 208 3.35 -21.09 -9.74
N VAL A 209 3.05 -21.06 -8.44
CA VAL A 209 4.02 -21.27 -7.37
C VAL A 209 3.46 -22.23 -6.31
N PRO A 210 4.28 -23.12 -5.74
CA PRO A 210 3.85 -23.92 -4.60
C PRO A 210 3.63 -23.01 -3.38
N LEU A 211 2.67 -23.37 -2.53
CA LEU A 211 2.48 -22.70 -1.24
C LEU A 211 3.77 -22.84 -0.42
N ARG A 212 4.32 -21.70 -0.01
CA ARG A 212 5.51 -21.63 0.84
C ARG A 212 5.24 -20.63 1.97
N HIS A 213 5.45 -21.06 3.20
CA HIS A 213 5.36 -20.20 4.38
C HIS A 213 6.65 -19.42 4.63
N TYR A 214 6.51 -18.30 5.34
CA TYR A 214 7.60 -17.57 5.96
C TYR A 214 8.10 -18.32 7.19
N GLY A 215 9.38 -18.10 7.52
CA GLY A 215 9.95 -18.50 8.81
C GLY A 215 9.56 -17.53 9.92
N SER A 216 10.50 -17.26 10.83
CA SER A 216 10.32 -16.33 11.95
C SER A 216 10.58 -14.85 11.62
N THR A 217 11.08 -14.59 10.41
CA THR A 217 11.41 -13.25 9.92
C THR A 217 11.22 -13.16 8.41
N ILE A 218 11.11 -11.94 7.90
CA ILE A 218 11.21 -11.65 6.47
C ILE A 218 12.70 -11.60 6.11
N LEU A 219 13.11 -12.38 5.10
CA LEU A 219 14.47 -12.44 4.58
C LEU A 219 14.62 -11.56 3.32
N PRO A 220 15.84 -11.27 2.85
CA PRO A 220 16.04 -10.51 1.62
C PRO A 220 15.32 -11.10 0.40
N GLU A 221 15.28 -12.43 0.28
CA GLU A 221 14.55 -13.14 -0.79
C GLU A 221 13.02 -13.06 -0.66
N ASP A 222 12.52 -12.61 0.49
CA ASP A 222 11.10 -12.36 0.72
C ASP A 222 10.67 -10.95 0.31
N LEU A 223 11.62 -10.10 -0.10
CA LEU A 223 11.35 -8.77 -0.61
C LEU A 223 11.30 -8.80 -2.12
N ALA A 224 10.39 -8.01 -2.70
CA ALA A 224 10.34 -7.81 -4.13
C ALA A 224 10.32 -6.30 -4.45
N PRO A 225 11.08 -5.86 -5.46
CA PRO A 225 11.03 -4.48 -5.92
C PRO A 225 9.66 -4.16 -6.52
N ILE A 226 9.36 -2.87 -6.61
CA ILE A 226 8.14 -2.40 -7.26
C ILE A 226 8.33 -2.50 -8.78
N PRO A 227 7.44 -3.19 -9.52
CA PRO A 227 7.55 -3.29 -10.97
C PRO A 227 7.44 -1.93 -11.66
N ASP A 228 8.20 -1.72 -12.73
CA ASP A 228 8.19 -0.46 -13.49
C ASP A 228 6.80 -0.07 -14.02
N VAL A 229 6.00 -1.07 -14.40
CA VAL A 229 4.61 -0.93 -14.87
C VAL A 229 3.67 -0.33 -13.82
N ASP A 230 4.09 -0.22 -12.55
CA ASP A 230 3.33 0.42 -11.49
C ASP A 230 3.71 1.89 -11.30
N LEU A 231 4.83 2.35 -11.87
CA LEU A 231 5.35 3.69 -11.68
C LEU A 231 4.95 4.62 -12.83
N PRO A 232 4.72 5.92 -12.57
CA PRO A 232 4.51 6.92 -13.62
C PRO A 232 5.64 6.96 -14.65
N PRO A 233 5.35 7.42 -15.90
CA PRO A 233 6.36 7.54 -16.93
C PRO A 233 7.47 8.51 -16.49
N GLY A 234 8.72 8.11 -16.75
CA GLY A 234 9.91 8.94 -16.49
C GLY A 234 10.54 8.78 -15.11
N LEU A 235 9.92 8.07 -14.17
CA LEU A 235 10.58 7.79 -12.88
C LEU A 235 11.77 6.83 -13.08
N PRO A 236 12.95 7.10 -12.49
CA PRO A 236 14.11 6.21 -12.61
C PRO A 236 13.90 4.90 -11.84
N ALA A 237 14.56 3.82 -12.27
CA ALA A 237 14.38 2.48 -11.71
C ALA A 237 14.63 2.40 -10.20
N TRP A 238 15.59 3.17 -9.69
CA TRP A 238 15.93 3.18 -8.26
C TRP A 238 14.78 3.66 -7.35
N MET A 239 13.76 4.35 -7.89
CA MET A 239 12.59 4.76 -7.10
C MET A 239 11.66 3.61 -6.75
N GLY A 240 11.67 2.53 -7.53
CA GLY A 240 10.94 1.28 -7.24
C GLY A 240 11.77 0.24 -6.49
N ASP A 241 13.02 0.55 -6.18
CA ASP A 241 13.99 -0.42 -5.66
C ASP A 241 14.07 -0.41 -4.13
N LEU A 242 14.79 -1.39 -3.55
CA LEU A 242 14.81 -1.69 -2.11
C LEU A 242 15.45 -0.60 -1.23
N ASP A 243 16.20 0.34 -1.81
CA ASP A 243 16.91 1.35 -1.02
C ASP A 243 15.96 2.48 -0.57
N ALA A 244 16.06 2.89 0.69
CA ALA A 244 15.35 4.07 1.15
C ALA A 244 15.94 5.35 0.53
N TRP A 245 15.12 6.09 -0.23
CA TRP A 245 15.55 7.28 -0.96
C TRP A 245 14.80 8.57 -0.60
N ALA A 246 13.74 8.51 0.21
CA ALA A 246 13.00 9.68 0.68
C ALA A 246 12.80 9.68 2.20
N ALA A 247 12.93 10.86 2.82
CA ALA A 247 12.69 11.05 4.24
C ALA A 247 12.11 12.44 4.56
N ARG A 248 11.32 12.54 5.62
CA ARG A 248 10.90 13.84 6.18
C ARG A 248 12.00 14.39 7.09
N THR A 249 12.47 15.60 6.81
CA THR A 249 13.64 16.21 7.46
C THR A 249 13.33 17.63 7.91
N GLY A 250 13.97 18.11 8.98
CA GLY A 250 13.76 19.47 9.46
C GLY A 250 14.18 19.63 10.92
N ALA A 251 14.56 20.85 11.30
CA ALA A 251 15.06 21.16 12.63
C ALA A 251 13.98 21.14 13.73
N ASP A 252 12.71 21.30 13.34
CA ASP A 252 11.55 21.30 14.22
C ASP A 252 10.37 20.56 13.57
N ALA A 253 9.28 20.36 14.31
CA ALA A 253 8.11 19.62 13.83
C ALA A 253 7.47 20.26 12.59
N GLN A 254 7.46 21.60 12.51
CA GLN A 254 6.87 22.35 11.40
C GLN A 254 7.70 22.16 10.13
N LYS A 255 9.02 22.38 10.21
CA LYS A 255 9.96 22.17 9.09
C LYS A 255 9.99 20.71 8.65
N LYS A 256 9.95 19.78 9.60
CA LYS A 256 9.88 18.33 9.31
C LYS A 256 8.60 17.94 8.60
N ARG A 257 7.48 18.60 8.90
CA ARG A 257 6.21 18.39 8.19
C ARG A 257 6.28 18.95 6.76
N ALA A 258 6.86 20.13 6.60
CA ALA A 258 6.92 20.86 5.34
C ALA A 258 7.99 20.35 4.34
N THR A 259 8.92 19.48 4.75
CA THR A 259 10.07 19.10 3.91
C THR A 259 10.15 17.58 3.71
N ILE A 260 10.40 17.17 2.46
CA ILE A 260 10.86 15.82 2.10
C ILE A 260 12.22 15.97 1.39
N THR A 261 13.23 15.28 1.90
CA THR A 261 14.53 15.16 1.24
C THR A 261 14.55 13.88 0.42
N VAL A 262 14.95 14.00 -0.85
CA VAL A 262 15.21 12.88 -1.75
C VAL A 262 16.72 12.73 -1.94
N THR A 263 17.23 11.51 -1.84
CA THR A 263 18.64 11.19 -2.03
C THR A 263 18.75 9.98 -2.94
N VAL A 264 19.41 10.15 -4.09
CA VAL A 264 19.66 9.04 -5.01
C VAL A 264 20.56 8.01 -4.31
N PRO A 265 20.17 6.72 -4.25
CA PRO A 265 20.96 5.70 -3.58
C PRO A 265 22.34 5.54 -4.20
N THR A 266 23.36 5.24 -3.38
CA THR A 266 24.77 5.16 -3.82
C THR A 266 24.96 4.21 -5.01
N ARG A 267 24.30 3.05 -5.00
CA ARG A 267 24.38 2.08 -6.11
C ARG A 267 23.78 2.55 -7.43
N ALA A 268 22.94 3.60 -7.39
CA ALA A 268 22.33 4.19 -8.57
C ALA A 268 23.11 5.43 -9.07
N ARG A 269 24.21 5.81 -8.40
CA ARG A 269 25.04 6.95 -8.79
C ARG A 269 26.05 6.49 -9.84
N THR A 270 25.80 6.86 -11.08
CA THR A 270 26.68 6.54 -12.22
C THR A 270 27.57 7.71 -12.64
N TRP A 271 27.45 8.85 -11.95
CA TRP A 271 28.27 10.04 -12.18
C TRP A 271 29.62 9.95 -11.46
N PRO A 272 30.66 10.67 -11.94
CA PRO A 272 31.96 10.72 -11.28
C PRO A 272 31.86 11.31 -9.87
N VAL A 273 32.82 10.97 -9.01
CA VAL A 273 32.99 11.64 -7.71
C VAL A 273 33.25 13.13 -7.97
N LEU A 274 32.47 13.98 -7.31
CA LEU A 274 32.58 15.45 -7.39
C LEU A 274 33.65 15.97 -6.43
#